data_AF-A0A9P5UAJ6-F1
#
_entry.id   AF-A0A9P5UAJ6-F1
#
_cell.length_a   1.000
_cell.length_b   1.000
_cell.length_c   1.000
_cell.angle_alpha   90.00
_cell.angle_beta   90.00
_cell.angle_gamma   90.00
#
_symmetry.space_group_name_H-M   'P 1'
#
loop_
_entity.id
_entity.type
_entity.pdbx_description
1 polymer ?
#
loop_
_entity_poly.entity_id
_entity_poly.type
_entity_poly.pdbx_seq_one_letter_code
_entity_poly.pdbx_strand_id
1 'polypeptide(L)'
;MNDFLSEYKPSCITSNDMRVEWIAVNRGMHTLDLQRPPLIEEMKISFKSSINSYSPQSRPHPGLSPTVLDELARAYNITSGKWLIFLVVSLIWLQRKKGFAKVSVMKPARRGTLNSGNTRTRSSQSHSCVISVYVGNYLNEDEVMELRADLRSIGVDRRISFKPDAYSHLGIYRNNEWGIPPSRYIL
;
A
#
# COMPACT_ATOMS: atom_id res chain seq x y z
N MET A 1 -1.64 23.59 9.54
CA MET A 1 -1.65 22.11 9.33
C MET A 1 -1.87 21.34 10.63
N ASN A 2 -1.42 21.84 11.79
CA ASN A 2 -1.76 21.24 13.09
C ASN A 2 -3.28 21.20 13.33
N ASP A 3 -4.02 22.18 12.81
CA ASP A 3 -5.47 22.31 13.05
C ASP A 3 -6.27 21.21 12.32
N PHE A 4 -5.96 20.92 11.04
CA PHE A 4 -6.71 19.93 10.25
C PHE A 4 -6.70 18.52 10.83
N LEU A 5 -5.53 18.00 11.24
CA LEU A 5 -5.44 16.65 11.82
C LEU A 5 -5.86 16.60 13.29
N SER A 6 -5.91 17.75 13.98
CA SER A 6 -6.49 17.83 15.32
C SER A 6 -8.02 17.70 15.28
N GLU A 7 -8.65 18.21 14.22
CA GLU A 7 -10.08 18.16 13.96
C GLU A 7 -10.50 16.82 13.32
N TYR A 8 -9.74 16.32 12.35
CA TYR A 8 -10.02 15.07 11.63
C TYR A 8 -9.08 13.94 12.06
N LYS A 9 -9.10 13.59 13.35
CA LYS A 9 -8.28 12.48 13.87
C LYS A 9 -8.76 11.14 13.28
N PRO A 10 -7.87 10.32 12.71
CA PRO A 10 -8.20 8.96 12.24
C PRO A 10 -8.92 8.09 13.29
N SER A 11 -8.63 8.29 14.58
CA SER A 11 -9.29 7.60 15.71
C SER A 11 -10.73 8.01 15.94
N CYS A 12 -11.10 9.23 15.52
CA CYS A 12 -12.40 9.83 15.78
C CYS A 12 -13.36 9.70 14.60
N ILE A 13 -12.83 9.37 13.41
CA ILE A 13 -13.66 9.01 12.25
C ILE A 13 -14.19 7.58 12.47
N THR A 14 -15.37 7.50 13.08
CA THR A 14 -16.04 6.22 13.32
C THR A 14 -16.75 5.73 12.06
N SER A 15 -16.80 4.42 11.88
CA SER A 15 -17.41 3.76 10.70
C SER A 15 -18.91 3.99 10.53
N ASN A 16 -19.59 4.64 11.49
CA ASN A 16 -21.00 4.99 11.41
C ASN A 16 -21.26 6.26 10.60
N ASP A 17 -20.23 7.10 10.41
CA ASP A 17 -20.29 8.23 9.50
C ASP A 17 -19.90 7.73 8.10
N MET A 18 -20.86 7.13 7.39
CA MET A 18 -20.67 6.35 6.15
C MET A 18 -20.10 7.13 4.94
N ARG A 19 -19.57 8.34 5.14
CA ARG A 19 -19.19 9.25 4.04
C ARG A 19 -17.68 9.42 3.87
N VAL A 20 -16.85 9.01 4.83
CA VAL A 20 -15.40 9.25 4.78
C VAL A 20 -14.63 7.93 4.83
N GLU A 21 -14.03 7.56 3.69
CA GLU A 21 -13.19 6.37 3.56
C GLU A 21 -11.69 6.68 3.69
N TRP A 22 -11.30 7.94 3.49
CA TRP A 22 -9.89 8.35 3.41
C TRP A 22 -9.65 9.73 4.00
N ILE A 23 -8.52 9.88 4.69
CA ILE A 23 -7.95 11.18 5.04
C ILE A 23 -6.67 11.33 4.24
N ALA A 24 -6.60 12.31 3.33
CA ALA A 24 -5.43 12.53 2.50
C ALA A 24 -4.78 13.88 2.82
N VAL A 25 -3.46 13.89 2.93
CA VAL A 25 -2.66 15.10 3.06
C VAL A 25 -1.73 15.16 1.86
N ASN A 26 -2.07 16.03 0.91
CA ASN A 26 -1.22 16.33 -0.22
C ASN A 26 -0.29 17.50 0.14
N ARG A 27 1.03 17.28 0.19
CA ARG A 27 2.02 18.35 0.41
C ARG A 27 2.80 18.71 -0.85
N GLY A 28 2.18 18.47 -2.01
CA GLY A 28 2.81 18.60 -3.31
C GLY A 28 3.60 17.33 -3.64
N MET A 29 3.30 16.75 -4.79
CA MET A 29 4.30 15.97 -5.50
C MET A 29 5.20 16.97 -6.22
N HIS A 30 6.49 16.68 -6.37
CA HIS A 30 7.06 17.03 -7.68
C HIS A 30 6.13 16.32 -8.65
N THR A 31 5.32 17.06 -9.42
CA THR A 31 4.94 16.56 -10.73
C THR A 31 6.27 16.23 -11.38
N LEU A 32 6.75 15.00 -11.17
CA LEU A 32 7.57 14.35 -12.16
C LEU A 32 6.74 14.61 -13.41
N ASP A 33 7.32 15.38 -14.33
CA ASP A 33 6.85 15.49 -15.68
C ASP A 33 6.73 14.06 -16.19
N LEU A 34 5.61 13.43 -15.89
CA LEU A 34 5.22 12.19 -16.50
C LEU A 34 4.86 12.68 -17.89
N GLN A 35 5.86 12.74 -18.77
CA GLN A 35 5.70 13.12 -20.17
C GLN A 35 4.61 12.27 -20.85
N ARG A 36 4.24 11.14 -20.24
CA ARG A 36 3.08 10.32 -20.58
C ARG A 36 2.25 9.96 -19.34
N PRO A 37 0.92 9.87 -19.45
CA PRO A 37 0.08 9.35 -18.38
C PRO A 37 0.35 7.85 -18.10
N PRO A 38 0.00 7.34 -16.90
CA PRO A 38 0.08 5.90 -16.60
C PRO A 38 -0.88 5.09 -17.48
N LEU A 39 -0.39 4.01 -18.07
CA LEU A 39 -1.11 3.14 -19.02
C LEU A 39 -1.59 1.85 -18.33
N ILE A 40 -2.58 1.99 -17.44
CA ILE A 40 -3.02 0.92 -16.52
C ILE A 40 -3.66 -0.26 -17.26
N GLU A 41 -4.52 0.01 -18.24
CA GLU A 41 -5.24 -1.06 -18.94
C GLU A 41 -4.32 -1.84 -19.88
N GLU A 42 -3.39 -1.15 -20.54
CA GLU A 42 -2.37 -1.75 -21.39
C GLU A 42 -1.42 -2.65 -20.58
N MET A 43 -1.03 -2.20 -19.38
CA MET A 43 -0.25 -3.05 -18.47
C MET A 43 -1.01 -4.32 -18.08
N LYS A 44 -2.30 -4.22 -17.75
CA LYS A 44 -3.13 -5.38 -17.41
C LYS A 44 -3.25 -6.36 -18.57
N ILE A 45 -3.42 -5.86 -19.79
CA ILE A 45 -3.48 -6.68 -21.00
C ILE A 45 -2.14 -7.41 -21.21
N SER A 46 -1.03 -6.68 -21.13
CA SER A 46 0.32 -7.23 -21.29
C SER A 46 0.65 -8.30 -20.23
N PHE A 47 0.29 -8.04 -18.97
CA PHE A 47 0.42 -9.00 -17.89
C PHE A 47 -0.39 -10.28 -18.16
N LYS A 48 -1.65 -10.16 -18.56
CA LYS A 48 -2.51 -11.31 -18.91
C LYS A 48 -1.94 -12.16 -20.06
N SER A 49 -1.41 -11.52 -21.10
CA SER A 49 -0.75 -12.22 -22.20
C SER A 49 0.50 -12.97 -21.74
N SER A 50 1.28 -12.35 -20.83
CA SER A 50 2.50 -12.94 -20.28
C SER A 50 2.20 -14.17 -19.41
N ILE A 51 1.14 -14.15 -18.59
CA ILE A 51 0.77 -15.29 -17.73
C ILE A 51 0.15 -16.46 -18.50
N ASN A 52 -0.64 -16.19 -19.56
CA ASN A 52 -1.28 -17.24 -20.35
C ASN A 52 -0.30 -18.04 -21.22
N SER A 53 0.92 -17.54 -21.38
CA SER A 53 1.99 -18.20 -22.13
C SER A 53 2.65 -19.35 -21.35
N TYR A 54 2.30 -19.55 -20.07
CA TYR A 54 2.89 -20.55 -19.18
C TYR A 54 1.83 -21.47 -18.56
N SER A 55 2.24 -22.71 -18.22
CA SER A 55 1.33 -23.73 -17.67
C SER A 55 0.81 -23.32 -16.27
N PRO A 56 -0.50 -23.46 -15.97
CA PRO A 56 -1.12 -23.02 -14.71
C PRO A 56 -0.61 -23.67 -13.40
N GLN A 57 0.27 -24.66 -13.45
CA GLN A 57 0.55 -25.56 -12.32
C GLN A 57 1.88 -25.32 -11.60
N SER A 58 2.71 -24.36 -12.01
CA SER A 58 3.99 -24.08 -11.37
C SER A 58 3.90 -22.86 -10.43
N ARG A 59 4.02 -23.09 -9.12
CA ARG A 59 4.16 -22.02 -8.10
C ARG A 59 5.55 -22.10 -7.47
N PRO A 60 6.33 -20.99 -7.40
CA PRO A 60 6.04 -19.68 -8.00
C PRO A 60 6.00 -19.74 -9.53
N HIS A 61 5.23 -18.85 -10.15
CA HIS A 61 5.12 -18.82 -11.60
C HIS A 61 6.50 -18.51 -12.23
N PRO A 62 7.06 -19.39 -13.07
CA PRO A 62 8.47 -19.33 -13.48
C PRO A 62 8.80 -18.07 -14.30
N GLY A 63 7.82 -17.53 -15.02
CA GLY A 63 7.95 -16.28 -15.79
C GLY A 63 7.65 -14.99 -15.03
N LEU A 64 7.29 -15.05 -13.74
CA LEU A 64 6.91 -13.85 -12.97
C LEU A 64 7.82 -13.66 -11.76
N SER A 65 8.84 -12.83 -11.94
CA SER A 65 9.71 -12.35 -10.87
C SER A 65 9.39 -10.89 -10.51
N PRO A 66 9.82 -10.40 -9.34
CA PRO A 66 9.74 -8.97 -9.02
C PRO A 66 10.36 -8.08 -10.10
N THR A 67 11.46 -8.51 -10.72
CA THR A 67 12.13 -7.79 -11.81
C THR A 67 11.24 -7.63 -13.04
N VAL A 68 10.53 -8.69 -13.46
CA VAL A 68 9.58 -8.63 -14.59
C VAL A 68 8.45 -7.64 -14.30
N LEU A 69 7.97 -7.61 -13.05
CA LEU A 69 6.94 -6.65 -12.63
C LEU A 69 7.48 -5.21 -12.59
N ASP A 70 8.74 -5.02 -12.23
CA ASP A 70 9.42 -3.72 -12.25
C ASP A 70 9.60 -3.21 -13.68
N GLU A 71 9.90 -4.10 -14.63
CA GLU A 71 9.96 -3.80 -16.07
C GLU A 71 8.59 -3.42 -16.64
N LEU A 72 7.52 -4.17 -16.29
CA LEU A 72 6.15 -3.81 -16.65
C LEU A 72 5.77 -2.44 -16.08
N ALA A 73 6.02 -2.20 -14.79
CA ALA A 73 5.74 -0.92 -14.14
C ALA A 73 6.45 0.24 -14.86
N ARG A 74 7.72 0.05 -15.25
CA ARG A 74 8.49 1.03 -16.01
C ARG A 74 7.91 1.27 -17.40
N ALA A 75 7.62 0.20 -18.16
CA ALA A 75 7.15 0.27 -19.54
C ALA A 75 5.80 1.00 -19.67
N TYR A 76 4.92 0.84 -18.68
CA TYR A 76 3.58 1.44 -18.67
C TYR A 76 3.47 2.68 -17.78
N ASN A 77 4.59 3.17 -17.25
CA ASN A 77 4.67 4.37 -16.42
C ASN A 77 3.81 4.31 -15.14
N ILE A 78 3.84 3.18 -14.44
CA ILE A 78 3.12 2.94 -13.17
C ILE A 78 4.16 2.71 -12.08
N THR A 79 4.98 3.74 -11.84
CA THR A 79 6.15 3.68 -10.96
C THR A 79 5.87 4.18 -9.56
N SER A 80 4.65 4.60 -9.23
CA SER A 80 4.31 4.99 -7.87
C SER A 80 4.14 3.77 -6.96
N GLY A 81 4.25 3.99 -5.66
CA GLY A 81 4.01 2.95 -4.66
C GLY A 81 3.89 3.53 -3.26
N LYS A 82 3.64 2.66 -2.29
CA LYS A 82 3.36 3.09 -0.91
C LYS A 82 3.97 2.19 0.16
N TRP A 83 4.48 2.80 1.22
CA TRP A 83 4.72 2.14 2.49
C TRP A 83 3.40 1.93 3.23
N LEU A 84 3.11 0.69 3.63
CA LEU A 84 1.93 0.30 4.41
C LEU A 84 2.31 0.15 5.89
N ILE A 85 1.61 0.89 6.75
CA ILE A 85 1.87 0.94 8.19
C ILE A 85 0.59 0.60 8.96
N PHE A 86 0.51 -0.62 9.50
CA PHE A 86 -0.69 -1.13 10.17
C PHE A 86 -0.70 -0.78 11.66
N LEU A 87 -1.36 0.30 12.08
CA LEU A 87 -1.43 0.79 13.47
C LEU A 87 -2.69 0.32 14.19
N VAL A 88 -2.57 0.06 15.49
CA VAL A 88 -3.67 0.31 16.44
C VAL A 88 -3.63 1.80 16.74
N VAL A 89 -4.76 2.50 16.61
CA VAL A 89 -4.77 3.95 16.37
C VAL A 89 -4.04 4.76 17.45
N SER A 90 -2.81 5.16 17.13
CA SER A 90 -2.08 6.26 17.77
C SER A 90 -1.41 7.08 16.67
N LEU A 91 -1.50 8.41 16.79
CA LEU A 91 -1.16 9.36 15.73
C LEU A 91 0.34 9.28 15.38
N ILE A 92 0.65 9.09 14.10
CA ILE A 92 2.01 9.27 13.57
C ILE A 92 2.05 10.60 12.80
N TRP A 93 2.94 11.49 13.23
CA TRP A 93 3.12 12.81 12.63
C TRP A 93 4.19 12.74 11.55
N LEU A 94 3.77 12.69 10.28
CA LEU A 94 4.72 12.78 9.17
C LEU A 94 5.15 14.25 9.00
N GLN A 95 6.38 14.58 9.38
CA GLN A 95 7.01 15.88 9.07
C GLN A 95 7.97 15.74 7.88
N ARG A 96 7.45 15.56 6.66
CA ARG A 96 8.25 15.84 5.44
C ARG A 96 7.97 17.25 4.92
N LYS A 97 9.03 17.88 4.39
CA LYS A 97 8.98 19.12 3.60
C LYS A 97 8.45 18.90 2.17
N LYS A 98 8.46 17.66 1.65
CA LYS A 98 7.98 17.28 0.29
C LYS A 98 7.36 15.87 0.32
N GLY A 99 6.29 15.61 -0.46
CA GLY A 99 5.70 14.27 -0.65
C GLY A 99 4.19 14.16 -0.34
N PHE A 100 3.60 13.00 -0.65
CA PHE A 100 2.17 12.72 -0.47
C PHE A 100 1.95 11.66 0.61
N ALA A 101 1.11 11.97 1.61
CA ALA A 101 0.73 11.03 2.65
C ALA A 101 -0.78 10.80 2.61
N LYS A 102 -1.20 9.56 2.41
CA LYS A 102 -2.62 9.17 2.41
C LYS A 102 -2.89 8.23 3.58
N VAL A 103 -3.61 8.72 4.57
CA VAL A 103 -4.01 7.91 5.71
C VAL A 103 -5.31 7.17 5.34
N SER A 104 -5.27 5.84 5.32
CA SER A 104 -6.47 5.01 5.26
C SER A 104 -6.84 4.54 6.65
N VAL A 105 -8.06 4.81 7.10
CA VAL A 105 -8.57 4.10 8.27
C VAL A 105 -9.24 2.83 7.76
N MET A 106 -8.49 1.73 7.67
CA MET A 106 -9.09 0.46 7.27
C MET A 106 -10.03 -0.02 8.38
N LYS A 107 -11.26 -0.39 8.01
CA LYS A 107 -12.14 -1.12 8.93
C LYS A 107 -11.46 -2.45 9.29
N PRO A 108 -11.55 -2.94 10.54
CA PRO A 108 -11.16 -4.32 10.80
C PRO A 108 -11.96 -5.21 9.85
N ALA A 109 -11.27 -5.95 8.99
CA ALA A 109 -11.92 -7.00 8.22
C ALA A 109 -12.61 -7.91 9.24
N ARG A 110 -13.91 -8.16 9.08
CA ARG A 110 -14.58 -9.20 9.85
C ARG A 110 -13.81 -10.49 9.58
N ARG A 111 -12.94 -10.87 10.51
CA ARG A 111 -12.28 -12.17 10.48
C ARG A 111 -13.44 -13.16 10.53
N GLY A 112 -13.72 -13.83 9.42
CA GLY A 112 -14.71 -14.89 9.39
C GLY A 112 -14.32 -15.90 10.45
N THR A 113 -15.10 -15.98 11.52
CA THR A 113 -14.96 -17.00 12.54
C THR A 113 -15.31 -18.33 11.89
N LEU A 114 -14.30 -19.06 11.43
CA LEU A 114 -14.43 -20.49 11.19
C LEU A 114 -14.10 -21.19 12.52
N ASN A 115 -15.18 -21.59 13.18
CA ASN A 115 -15.34 -22.60 14.22
C ASN A 115 -14.06 -23.16 14.86
N SER A 116 -13.87 -22.85 16.14
CA SER A 116 -13.49 -23.82 17.17
C SER A 116 -13.90 -23.22 18.51
N GLY A 117 -14.77 -23.93 19.23
CA GLY A 117 -15.33 -23.48 20.50
C GLY A 117 -14.24 -23.09 21.47
N ASN A 118 -14.24 -21.83 21.89
CA ASN A 118 -13.83 -21.43 23.21
C ASN A 118 -14.30 -20.00 23.46
N THR A 119 -15.14 -19.89 24.47
CA THR A 119 -15.67 -18.68 25.09
C THR A 119 -14.51 -17.73 25.42
N ARG A 120 -14.35 -16.68 24.60
CA ARG A 120 -13.62 -15.48 25.01
C ARG A 120 -14.51 -14.28 24.75
N THR A 121 -14.72 -13.56 25.84
CA THR A 121 -15.41 -12.28 26.00
C THR A 121 -15.26 -11.37 24.77
N ARG A 122 -16.33 -10.60 24.49
CA ARG A 122 -16.41 -9.51 23.49
C ARG A 122 -15.34 -8.45 23.73
N SER A 123 -14.08 -8.79 23.48
CA SER A 123 -12.96 -7.86 23.53
C SER A 123 -13.20 -6.81 22.47
N SER A 124 -13.08 -5.55 22.90
CA SER A 124 -13.13 -4.35 22.08
C SER A 124 -12.47 -4.60 20.72
N GLN A 125 -13.27 -4.49 19.65
CA GLN A 125 -12.77 -4.53 18.28
C GLN A 125 -11.75 -3.40 18.12
N SER A 126 -10.47 -3.71 18.30
CA SER A 126 -9.40 -2.76 18.02
C SER A 126 -9.42 -2.49 16.53
N HIS A 127 -9.85 -1.28 16.15
CA HIS A 127 -9.83 -0.83 14.77
C HIS A 127 -8.36 -0.72 14.32
N SER A 128 -7.95 -1.59 13.41
CA SER A 128 -6.61 -1.55 12.79
C SER A 128 -6.61 -0.55 11.63
N CYS A 129 -5.96 0.60 11.80
CA CYS A 129 -5.79 1.60 10.75
C CYS A 129 -4.57 1.27 9.87
N VAL A 130 -4.58 1.66 8.59
CA VAL A 130 -3.42 1.51 7.70
C VAL A 130 -3.02 2.85 7.10
N ILE A 131 -1.89 3.38 7.55
CA ILE A 131 -1.31 4.57 6.94
C ILE A 131 -0.58 4.15 5.66
N SER A 132 -0.86 4.84 4.55
CA SER A 132 -0.15 4.66 3.28
C SER A 132 0.65 5.92 2.93
N VAL A 133 1.96 5.81 2.85
CA VAL A 133 2.82 6.95 2.49
C VAL A 133 3.49 6.67 1.16
N TYR A 134 3.34 7.60 0.22
CA TYR A 134 3.61 7.35 -1.20
C TYR A 134 4.97 7.90 -1.65
N VAL A 135 5.58 7.19 -2.59
CA VAL A 135 6.69 7.66 -3.45
C VAL A 135 6.19 7.78 -4.89
N GLY A 136 6.77 8.71 -5.64
CA GLY A 136 6.46 8.92 -7.06
C GLY A 136 7.13 7.86 -7.95
N ASN A 137 8.35 7.46 -7.62
CA ASN A 137 9.08 6.44 -8.37
C ASN A 137 9.76 5.42 -7.45
N TYR A 138 9.12 4.25 -7.25
CA TYR A 138 9.68 3.18 -6.42
C TYR A 138 10.88 2.45 -7.04
N LEU A 139 11.11 2.65 -8.34
CA LEU A 139 12.28 2.13 -9.04
C LEU A 139 13.54 2.94 -8.71
N ASN A 140 13.37 4.15 -8.16
CA ASN A 140 14.44 4.87 -7.50
C ASN A 140 14.52 4.39 -6.04
N GLU A 141 15.47 3.48 -5.76
CA GLU A 141 15.63 2.91 -4.43
C GLU A 141 15.96 3.97 -3.37
N ASP A 142 16.71 5.01 -3.72
CA ASP A 142 17.02 6.10 -2.78
C ASP A 142 15.74 6.83 -2.34
N GLU A 143 14.80 7.11 -3.25
CA GLU A 143 13.52 7.74 -2.91
C GLU A 143 12.71 6.88 -1.91
N VAL A 144 12.72 5.55 -2.13
CA VAL A 144 12.03 4.58 -1.26
C VAL A 144 12.68 4.51 0.13
N MET A 145 14.01 4.46 0.17
CA MET A 145 14.78 4.31 1.40
C MET A 145 14.83 5.60 2.22
N GLU A 146 14.93 6.77 1.58
CA GLU A 146 14.79 8.06 2.24
C GLU A 146 13.43 8.21 2.90
N LEU A 147 12.35 7.86 2.18
CA LEU A 147 11.02 7.91 2.78
C LEU A 147 10.91 6.94 3.98
N ARG A 148 11.55 5.77 3.91
CA ARG A 148 11.62 4.85 5.04
C ARG A 148 12.39 5.46 6.20
N ALA A 149 13.54 6.08 5.97
CA ALA A 149 14.33 6.72 7.01
C ALA A 149 13.52 7.82 7.71
N ASP A 150 12.77 8.61 6.95
CA ASP A 150 11.87 9.63 7.50
C ASP A 150 10.76 9.01 8.35
N LEU A 151 10.14 7.91 7.90
CA LEU A 151 9.18 7.15 8.70
C LEU A 151 9.79 6.63 10.02
N ARG A 152 11.03 6.15 9.98
CA ARG A 152 11.75 5.67 11.16
C ARG A 152 12.04 6.82 12.12
N SER A 153 12.44 8.00 11.61
CA SER A 153 12.75 9.19 12.41
C SER A 153 11.57 9.72 13.22
N ILE A 154 10.34 9.48 12.76
CA ILE A 154 9.10 9.89 13.45
C ILE A 154 8.49 8.77 14.31
N GLY A 155 9.26 7.70 14.58
CA GLY A 155 8.87 6.63 15.49
C GLY A 155 8.08 5.48 14.87
N VAL A 156 8.06 5.32 13.54
CA VAL A 156 7.61 4.05 12.94
C VAL A 156 8.73 3.04 13.15
N ASP A 157 8.65 2.22 14.19
CA ASP A 157 9.69 1.25 14.59
C ASP A 157 9.38 -0.20 14.15
N ARG A 158 8.11 -0.56 14.03
CA ARG A 158 7.69 -1.89 13.58
C ARG A 158 7.99 -2.16 12.10
N ARG A 159 7.87 -3.44 11.73
CA ARG A 159 7.97 -3.89 10.34
C ARG A 159 6.94 -3.20 9.46
N ILE A 160 7.40 -2.68 8.33
CA ILE A 160 6.56 -2.06 7.30
C ILE A 160 6.84 -2.72 5.96
N SER A 161 5.85 -2.66 5.07
CA SER A 161 5.94 -3.28 3.75
C SER A 161 5.67 -2.25 2.66
N PHE A 162 6.50 -2.25 1.62
CA PHE A 162 6.29 -1.40 0.47
C PHE A 162 5.53 -2.16 -0.61
N LYS A 163 4.42 -1.58 -1.08
CA LYS A 163 3.61 -2.12 -2.18
C LYS A 163 3.61 -1.17 -3.38
N PRO A 164 4.15 -1.58 -4.54
CA PRO A 164 3.98 -0.86 -5.79
C PRO A 164 2.52 -0.70 -6.18
N ASP A 165 2.16 0.41 -6.84
CA ASP A 165 0.82 0.59 -7.38
C ASP A 165 0.53 -0.38 -8.53
N ALA A 166 1.55 -0.71 -9.34
CA ALA A 166 1.46 -1.75 -10.36
C ALA A 166 0.92 -3.08 -9.78
N TYR A 167 1.40 -3.49 -8.60
CA TYR A 167 0.96 -4.73 -7.96
C TYR A 167 -0.50 -4.64 -7.51
N SER A 168 -0.95 -3.45 -7.11
CA SER A 168 -2.35 -3.21 -6.74
C SER A 168 -3.27 -3.28 -7.97
N HIS A 169 -2.85 -2.68 -9.10
CA HIS A 169 -3.58 -2.72 -10.38
C HIS A 169 -3.64 -4.12 -11.01
N LEU A 170 -2.59 -4.92 -10.85
CA LEU A 170 -2.50 -6.30 -11.33
C LEU A 170 -3.19 -7.33 -10.41
N GLY A 171 -3.76 -6.90 -9.27
CA GLY A 171 -4.43 -7.81 -8.35
C GLY A 171 -3.47 -8.67 -7.53
N ILE A 172 -2.19 -8.31 -7.42
CA ILE A 172 -1.19 -9.03 -6.64
C ILE A 172 -1.38 -8.67 -5.16
N TYR A 173 -2.17 -9.50 -4.47
CA TYR A 173 -2.41 -9.45 -3.04
C TYR A 173 -1.81 -10.68 -2.33
N ARG A 174 -1.94 -10.73 -1.00
CA ARG A 174 -1.53 -11.90 -0.23
C ARG A 174 -2.25 -13.14 -0.75
N ASN A 175 -1.53 -14.26 -0.90
CA ASN A 175 -2.04 -15.53 -1.39
C ASN A 175 -2.63 -15.47 -2.82
N ASN A 176 -2.09 -14.60 -3.69
CA ASN A 176 -2.45 -14.62 -5.10
C ASN A 176 -2.06 -15.94 -5.77
N GLU A 177 -2.70 -16.22 -6.90
CA GLU A 177 -2.57 -17.48 -7.62
C GLU A 177 -1.19 -17.73 -8.24
N TRP A 178 -0.37 -16.70 -8.36
CA TRP A 178 0.98 -16.75 -8.95
C TRP A 178 2.09 -16.98 -7.90
N GLY A 179 1.76 -16.94 -6.60
CA GLY A 179 2.73 -17.08 -5.52
C GLY A 179 3.66 -15.87 -5.35
N ILE A 180 3.32 -14.72 -5.94
CA ILE A 180 4.16 -13.52 -5.93
C ILE A 180 4.00 -12.78 -4.58
N PRO A 181 5.07 -12.38 -3.90
CA PRO A 181 4.95 -11.53 -2.71
C PRO A 181 4.23 -10.21 -3.04
N PRO A 182 3.22 -9.77 -2.26
CA PRO A 182 2.47 -8.53 -2.53
C PRO A 182 3.25 -7.26 -2.18
N SER A 183 4.52 -7.39 -1.81
CA SER A 183 5.39 -6.31 -1.37
C SER A 183 6.74 -6.46 -2.04
N ARG A 184 7.26 -5.33 -2.54
CA ARG A 184 8.54 -5.28 -3.24
C ARG A 184 9.73 -5.11 -2.30
N TYR A 185 9.52 -4.35 -1.21
CA TYR A 185 10.48 -4.15 -0.14
C TYR A 185 9.80 -4.50 1.19
N ILE A 186 10.49 -5.25 2.04
CA ILE A 186 10.02 -5.58 3.39
C ILE A 186 11.18 -5.34 4.35
N LEU A 187 11.06 -4.34 5.23
CA LEU A 187 12.16 -3.80 6.05
C LEU A 187 11.70 -3.29 7.43
#